data_AF-A0A6J6U2A5-F1
#
_entry.id   AF-A0A6J6U2A5-F1
#
_cell.length_a   1.000
_cell.length_b   1.000
_cell.length_c   1.000
_cell.angle_alpha   90.00
_cell.angle_beta   90.00
_cell.angle_gamma   90.00
#
_symmetry.space_group_name_H-M   'P 1'
#
loop_
_entity.id
_entity.type
_entity.pdbx_description
1 polymer ?
#
loop_
_entity_poly.entity_id
_entity_poly.type
_entity_poly.pdbx_seq_one_letter_code
_entity_poly.pdbx_strand_id
1 'polypeptide(L)'
;MNFSVHDPFSDEPYARDPRNVAAKAEAYLASTGIADTAFFAPEAEFFVFDSARFKTSTNESSYHVDSIEGAWNSGNEYNADGSDNRGYKTRIKGGYFPVSPTDQMADLRDQMVVRLAEVGLLVERSHHEVGTAGQMEINYRFNTLLKAADEVMLFKYVIRNTAWEGGKTATFMPKPLFGDNGSGMHVHQSLWTKGSPLFYDERGYGGLSDLARWYIGGILKHAPSLLAFTNPTVNSYHRLVPGYEAPVNLVYSQRNRSACLRIPVTGSNPKAKRIEFRCPDPSSNPYLAFAAMLMAGLDGIKNKIEPHAPVDKDLYELPPEEAADIPQVPSSLPEVLEALEADHDYLLEGGVFTKDLIETWIHYKRTAEIDYVRLRPHPAEFELYYDM
;
A
#
# COMPACT_ATOMS: atom_id res chain seq x y z
N MET A 1 9.76 -17.66 -12.99
CA MET A 1 11.21 -17.40 -12.92
C MET A 1 11.39 -15.93 -13.19
N ASN A 2 11.90 -15.16 -12.22
CA ASN A 2 12.11 -13.72 -12.35
C ASN A 2 13.57 -13.47 -12.69
N PHE A 3 13.85 -12.44 -13.49
CA PHE A 3 15.19 -12.10 -13.94
C PHE A 3 15.55 -10.69 -13.49
N SER A 4 16.83 -10.47 -13.23
CA SER A 4 17.40 -9.13 -13.08
C SER A 4 17.98 -8.68 -14.41
N VAL A 5 17.98 -7.37 -14.66
CA VAL A 5 18.52 -6.77 -15.88
C VAL A 5 19.99 -6.41 -15.66
N HIS A 6 20.82 -6.77 -16.63
CA HIS A 6 22.26 -6.47 -16.66
C HIS A 6 22.60 -5.71 -17.95
N ASP A 7 23.63 -4.87 -17.89
CA ASP A 7 24.18 -4.24 -19.09
C ASP A 7 24.80 -5.31 -20.01
N PRO A 8 24.45 -5.35 -21.32
CA PRO A 8 24.91 -6.42 -22.21
C PRO A 8 26.40 -6.34 -22.57
N PHE A 9 27.08 -5.23 -22.26
CA PHE A 9 28.51 -5.05 -22.56
C PHE A 9 29.38 -5.24 -21.31
N SER A 10 28.98 -4.72 -20.16
CA SER A 10 29.75 -4.80 -18.91
C SER A 10 29.30 -5.91 -17.96
N ASP A 11 28.13 -6.54 -18.20
CA ASP A 11 27.47 -7.51 -17.31
C ASP A 11 27.14 -6.95 -15.91
N GLU A 12 27.23 -5.63 -15.73
CA GLU A 12 26.94 -4.96 -14.46
C GLU A 12 25.42 -4.89 -14.23
N PRO A 13 24.95 -5.02 -12.97
CA PRO A 13 23.53 -4.88 -12.65
C PRO A 13 22.98 -3.51 -13.06
N TYR A 14 21.92 -3.50 -13.87
CA TYR A 14 21.31 -2.26 -14.36
C TYR A 14 20.73 -1.44 -13.21
N ALA A 15 21.13 -0.17 -13.12
CA ALA A 15 20.81 0.71 -11.99
C ALA A 15 19.32 1.05 -11.85
N ARG A 16 18.54 0.97 -12.94
CA ARG A 16 17.09 1.22 -12.92
C ARG A 16 16.24 -0.03 -12.85
N ASP A 17 16.84 -1.23 -12.75
CA ASP A 17 16.08 -2.44 -12.49
C ASP A 17 15.60 -2.46 -11.02
N PRO A 18 14.28 -2.46 -10.78
CA PRO A 18 13.74 -2.49 -9.42
C PRO A 18 14.23 -3.68 -8.59
N ARG A 19 14.43 -4.86 -9.20
CA ARG A 19 14.91 -6.05 -8.47
C ARG A 19 16.35 -5.87 -7.99
N ASN A 20 17.19 -5.21 -8.81
CA ASN A 20 18.54 -4.85 -8.42
C ASN A 20 18.56 -3.82 -7.28
N VAL A 21 17.65 -2.85 -7.26
CA VAL A 21 17.52 -1.89 -6.15
C VAL A 21 17.17 -2.62 -4.85
N ALA A 22 16.20 -3.55 -4.88
CA ALA A 22 15.85 -4.37 -3.72
C ALA A 22 17.03 -5.25 -3.24
N ALA A 23 17.75 -5.89 -4.16
CA ALA A 23 18.94 -6.67 -3.83
C ALA A 23 20.06 -5.81 -3.21
N LYS A 24 20.29 -4.61 -3.75
CA LYS A 24 21.25 -3.65 -3.18
C LYS A 24 20.82 -3.19 -1.79
N ALA A 25 19.53 -3.01 -1.53
CA ALA A 25 19.02 -2.62 -0.21
C ALA A 25 19.30 -3.70 0.84
N GLU A 26 19.09 -4.98 0.52
CA GLU A 26 19.44 -6.10 1.42
C GLU A 26 20.96 -6.19 1.65
N ALA A 27 21.77 -6.05 0.59
CA ALA A 27 23.24 -6.05 0.72
C ALA A 27 23.75 -4.88 1.55
N TYR A 28 23.17 -3.70 1.36
CA TYR A 28 23.49 -2.50 2.10
C TYR A 28 23.15 -2.66 3.58
N LEU A 29 21.96 -3.17 3.92
CA LEU A 29 21.58 -3.49 5.31
C LEU A 29 22.67 -4.34 5.98
N ALA A 30 23.07 -5.44 5.36
CA ALA A 30 24.12 -6.30 5.88
C ALA A 30 25.46 -5.57 6.07
N SER A 31 25.83 -4.67 5.14
CA SER A 31 27.07 -3.88 5.21
C SER A 31 27.09 -2.87 6.37
N THR A 32 25.94 -2.42 6.85
CA THR A 32 25.86 -1.46 7.97
C THR A 32 26.19 -2.10 9.32
N GLY A 33 26.09 -3.43 9.43
CA GLY A 33 26.20 -4.14 10.71
C GLY A 33 25.00 -3.97 11.65
N ILE A 34 23.95 -3.24 11.25
CA ILE A 34 22.73 -3.03 12.06
C ILE A 34 21.92 -4.33 12.14
N ALA A 35 21.70 -4.98 11.01
CA ALA A 35 20.97 -6.24 10.87
C ALA A 35 21.51 -7.01 9.66
N ASP A 36 21.19 -8.31 9.55
CA ASP A 36 21.50 -9.10 8.34
C ASP A 36 20.25 -9.45 7.53
N THR A 37 19.07 -9.28 8.11
CA THR A 37 17.80 -9.64 7.49
C THR A 37 16.74 -8.60 7.79
N ALA A 38 16.02 -8.15 6.75
CA ALA A 38 14.78 -7.37 6.88
C ALA A 38 13.61 -8.19 6.35
N PHE A 39 12.62 -8.43 7.20
CA PHE A 39 11.38 -9.12 6.82
C PHE A 39 10.28 -8.13 6.50
N PHE A 40 9.56 -8.42 5.42
CA PHE A 40 8.42 -7.66 4.91
C PHE A 40 7.19 -8.57 4.78
N ALA A 41 6.05 -8.12 5.30
CA ALA A 41 4.74 -8.77 5.12
C ALA A 41 3.73 -7.74 4.59
N PRO A 42 3.52 -7.67 3.27
CA PRO A 42 2.56 -6.77 2.67
C PRO A 42 1.14 -7.37 2.66
N GLU A 43 0.15 -6.60 3.10
CA GLU A 43 -1.28 -6.91 3.05
C GLU A 43 -1.89 -6.11 1.90
N ALA A 44 -1.83 -6.63 0.67
CA ALA A 44 -2.33 -5.96 -0.52
C ALA A 44 -3.83 -6.23 -0.73
N GLU A 45 -4.67 -5.27 -0.35
CA GLU A 45 -6.10 -5.28 -0.59
C GLU A 45 -6.42 -5.12 -2.09
N PHE A 46 -7.56 -5.63 -2.53
CA PHE A 46 -8.02 -5.52 -3.92
C PHE A 46 -9.53 -5.54 -4.03
N PHE A 47 -10.04 -5.12 -5.18
CA PHE A 47 -11.46 -5.26 -5.56
C PHE A 47 -11.61 -6.27 -6.68
N VAL A 48 -12.71 -7.03 -6.66
CA VAL A 48 -13.15 -7.88 -7.77
C VAL A 48 -14.50 -7.37 -8.27
N PHE A 49 -14.51 -6.82 -9.48
CA PHE A 49 -15.70 -6.31 -10.15
C PHE A 49 -16.20 -7.27 -11.21
N ASP A 50 -17.48 -7.16 -11.55
CA ASP A 50 -18.08 -7.85 -12.70
C ASP A 50 -17.73 -7.15 -14.00
N SER A 51 -17.66 -5.82 -13.98
CA SER A 51 -17.29 -5.04 -15.15
C SER A 51 -16.59 -3.73 -14.78
N ALA A 52 -15.75 -3.25 -15.69
CA ALA A 52 -15.13 -1.94 -15.63
C ALA A 52 -15.08 -1.33 -17.05
N ARG A 53 -15.61 -0.12 -17.20
CA ARG A 53 -15.65 0.63 -18.47
C ARG A 53 -15.18 2.05 -18.21
N PHE A 54 -14.39 2.62 -19.10
CA PHE A 54 -13.93 4.00 -18.99
C PHE A 54 -13.71 4.61 -20.38
N LYS A 55 -13.87 5.93 -20.49
CA LYS A 55 -13.65 6.69 -21.71
C LYS A 55 -13.00 8.02 -21.37
N THR A 56 -12.08 8.44 -22.23
CA THR A 56 -11.40 9.73 -22.13
C THR A 56 -11.16 10.22 -23.54
N SER A 57 -11.90 11.24 -23.95
CA SER A 57 -11.95 11.76 -25.31
C SER A 57 -12.27 13.26 -25.31
N THR A 58 -12.20 13.91 -26.46
CA THR A 58 -12.39 15.37 -26.58
C THR A 58 -13.70 15.87 -25.99
N ASN A 59 -14.79 15.09 -26.10
CA ASN A 59 -16.13 15.50 -25.69
C ASN A 59 -16.76 14.61 -24.60
N GLU A 60 -16.01 13.64 -24.05
CA GLU A 60 -16.53 12.70 -23.05
C GLU A 60 -15.41 12.16 -22.16
N SER A 61 -15.65 12.22 -20.85
CA SER A 61 -14.85 11.58 -19.80
C SER A 61 -15.78 10.83 -18.86
N SER A 62 -15.58 9.52 -18.70
CA SER A 62 -16.43 8.68 -17.85
C SER A 62 -15.69 7.45 -17.35
N TYR A 63 -16.12 6.93 -16.20
CA TYR A 63 -15.79 5.60 -15.73
C TYR A 63 -17.02 4.96 -15.08
N HIS A 64 -17.09 3.64 -15.13
CA HIS A 64 -18.18 2.85 -14.57
C HIS A 64 -17.63 1.49 -14.17
N VAL A 65 -17.62 1.20 -12.88
CA VAL A 65 -17.35 -0.13 -12.33
C VAL A 65 -18.66 -0.72 -11.81
N ASP A 66 -18.80 -2.04 -11.88
CA ASP A 66 -20.01 -2.69 -11.39
C ASP A 66 -19.72 -4.03 -10.71
N SER A 67 -20.56 -4.40 -9.77
CA SER A 67 -20.52 -5.67 -9.05
C SER A 67 -21.92 -6.05 -8.58
N ILE A 68 -22.24 -7.33 -8.65
CA ILE A 68 -23.48 -7.93 -8.16
C ILE A 68 -23.74 -7.62 -6.67
N GLU A 69 -22.66 -7.51 -5.89
CA GLU A 69 -22.68 -7.16 -4.46
C GLU A 69 -22.89 -5.66 -4.20
N GLY A 70 -22.66 -4.80 -5.19
CA GLY A 70 -22.61 -3.35 -5.01
C GLY A 70 -23.91 -2.76 -4.47
N ALA A 71 -23.81 -1.95 -3.41
CA ALA A 71 -24.96 -1.31 -2.76
C ALA A 71 -25.86 -0.51 -3.73
N TRP A 72 -25.25 0.10 -4.76
CA TRP A 72 -25.93 0.88 -5.79
C TRP A 72 -26.91 0.06 -6.63
N ASN A 73 -26.78 -1.27 -6.65
CA ASN A 73 -27.67 -2.16 -7.39
C ASN A 73 -28.89 -2.62 -6.59
N SER A 74 -29.05 -2.19 -5.33
CA SER A 74 -30.05 -2.76 -4.39
C SER A 74 -31.50 -2.58 -4.86
N GLY A 75 -31.78 -1.53 -5.62
CA GLY A 75 -33.10 -1.26 -6.20
C GLY A 75 -33.36 -1.87 -7.57
N ASN A 76 -32.40 -2.57 -8.19
CA ASN A 76 -32.57 -3.15 -9.52
C ASN A 76 -33.55 -4.34 -9.46
N GLU A 77 -34.41 -4.50 -10.46
CA GLU A 77 -35.31 -5.67 -10.55
C GLU A 77 -34.54 -6.95 -10.90
N TYR A 78 -33.57 -6.84 -11.81
CA TYR A 78 -32.76 -7.95 -12.31
C TYR A 78 -31.26 -7.70 -12.15
N ASN A 79 -30.47 -8.77 -12.10
CA ASN A 79 -29.01 -8.74 -12.22
C ASN A 79 -28.59 -8.56 -13.68
N ALA A 80 -27.30 -8.32 -13.93
CA ALA A 80 -26.76 -8.08 -15.26
C ALA A 80 -26.94 -9.26 -16.24
N ASP A 81 -27.08 -10.49 -15.73
CA ASP A 81 -27.35 -11.70 -16.50
C ASP A 81 -28.85 -11.95 -16.77
N GLY A 82 -29.72 -11.06 -16.29
CA GLY A 82 -31.18 -11.16 -16.40
C GLY A 82 -31.86 -12.00 -15.32
N SER A 83 -31.13 -12.54 -14.34
CA SER A 83 -31.72 -13.23 -13.18
C SER A 83 -32.36 -12.25 -12.19
N ASP A 84 -33.29 -12.72 -11.36
CA ASP A 84 -33.95 -11.89 -10.34
C ASP A 84 -32.93 -11.34 -9.32
N ASN A 85 -33.10 -10.07 -8.91
CA ASN A 85 -32.37 -9.53 -7.77
C ASN A 85 -32.84 -10.21 -6.48
N ARG A 86 -31.92 -10.93 -5.83
CA ARG A 86 -32.18 -11.70 -4.60
C ARG A 86 -31.82 -10.98 -3.31
N GLY A 87 -31.53 -9.68 -3.36
CA GLY A 87 -31.07 -8.91 -2.21
C GLY A 87 -29.63 -9.22 -1.83
N TYR A 88 -29.32 -9.22 -0.52
CA TYR A 88 -27.99 -9.51 0.05
C TYR A 88 -26.83 -8.72 -0.57
N LYS A 89 -27.10 -7.48 -0.98
CA LYS A 89 -26.07 -6.54 -1.40
C LYS A 89 -25.31 -6.04 -0.18
N THR A 90 -24.00 -5.95 -0.31
CA THR A 90 -23.16 -5.43 0.75
C THR A 90 -23.45 -3.94 0.89
N ARG A 91 -23.48 -3.43 2.13
CA ARG A 91 -23.67 -1.99 2.36
C ARG A 91 -22.34 -1.26 2.12
N ILE A 92 -22.41 0.04 1.83
CA ILE A 92 -21.24 0.92 1.86
C ILE A 92 -20.56 0.79 3.23
N LYS A 93 -19.25 0.53 3.25
CA LYS A 93 -18.45 0.22 4.44
C LYS A 93 -18.96 -0.97 5.27
N GLY A 94 -19.72 -1.89 4.67
CA GLY A 94 -20.39 -3.00 5.35
C GLY A 94 -19.85 -4.39 5.04
N GLY A 95 -18.73 -4.50 4.32
CA GLY A 95 -18.19 -5.76 3.82
C GLY A 95 -17.30 -6.54 4.79
N TYR A 96 -16.96 -5.98 5.95
CA TYR A 96 -16.06 -6.62 6.92
C TYR A 96 -16.84 -7.18 8.13
N PHE A 97 -17.10 -8.48 8.25
CA PHE A 97 -16.93 -9.58 7.28
C PHE A 97 -18.16 -10.51 7.37
N PRO A 98 -19.33 -10.09 6.84
CA PRO A 98 -20.55 -10.90 6.96
C PRO A 98 -20.36 -12.24 6.24
N VAL A 99 -21.00 -13.28 6.76
CA VAL A 99 -21.00 -14.60 6.09
C VAL A 99 -21.88 -14.58 4.84
N SER A 100 -21.72 -15.58 3.98
CA SER A 100 -22.65 -15.84 2.88
C SER A 100 -24.09 -16.00 3.40
N PRO A 101 -25.11 -15.52 2.68
CA PRO A 101 -25.07 -15.11 1.27
C PRO A 101 -24.76 -13.62 1.03
N THR A 102 -24.39 -12.83 2.05
CA THR A 102 -23.93 -11.44 1.83
C THR A 102 -22.55 -11.41 1.16
N ASP A 103 -21.61 -12.23 1.63
CA ASP A 103 -20.35 -12.49 0.92
C ASP A 103 -20.63 -13.45 -0.24
N GLN A 104 -20.68 -12.91 -1.45
CA GLN A 104 -20.96 -13.63 -2.70
C GLN A 104 -19.68 -14.03 -3.43
N MET A 105 -18.51 -13.66 -2.89
CA MET A 105 -17.20 -13.91 -3.49
C MET A 105 -16.36 -14.94 -2.71
N ALA A 106 -16.91 -15.52 -1.65
CA ALA A 106 -16.23 -16.52 -0.82
C ALA A 106 -15.61 -17.67 -1.63
N ASP A 107 -16.37 -18.31 -2.53
CA ASP A 107 -15.86 -19.43 -3.33
C ASP A 107 -14.75 -19.00 -4.30
N LEU A 108 -14.85 -17.80 -4.87
CA LEU A 108 -13.81 -17.25 -5.75
C LEU A 108 -12.54 -16.92 -4.96
N ARG A 109 -12.67 -16.39 -3.73
CA ARG A 109 -11.54 -16.19 -2.82
C ARG A 109 -10.90 -17.52 -2.43
N ASP A 110 -11.66 -18.57 -2.17
CA ASP A 110 -11.11 -19.88 -1.83
C ASP A 110 -10.31 -20.46 -2.99
N GLN A 111 -10.76 -20.26 -4.24
CA GLN A 111 -9.97 -20.60 -5.42
C GLN A 111 -8.67 -19.80 -5.47
N MET A 112 -8.69 -18.50 -5.19
CA MET A 112 -7.48 -17.68 -5.10
C MET A 112 -6.52 -18.23 -4.04
N VAL A 113 -7.00 -18.59 -2.85
CA VAL A 113 -6.20 -19.20 -1.78
C VAL A 113 -5.54 -20.50 -2.23
N VAL A 114 -6.28 -21.38 -2.90
CA VAL A 114 -5.75 -22.63 -3.44
C VAL A 114 -4.64 -22.35 -4.47
N ARG A 115 -4.87 -21.45 -5.42
CA ARG A 115 -3.87 -21.08 -6.44
C ARG A 115 -2.61 -20.46 -5.84
N LEU A 116 -2.76 -19.62 -4.81
CA LEU A 116 -1.63 -19.04 -4.09
C LEU A 116 -0.78 -20.13 -3.42
N ALA A 117 -1.40 -21.13 -2.82
CA ALA A 117 -0.69 -22.27 -2.24
C ALA A 117 0.04 -23.10 -3.31
N GLU A 118 -0.55 -23.31 -4.49
CA GLU A 118 0.07 -24.02 -5.63
C GLU A 118 1.37 -23.35 -6.10
N VAL A 119 1.45 -22.02 -6.01
CA VAL A 119 2.65 -21.23 -6.39
C VAL A 119 3.57 -20.92 -5.20
N GLY A 120 3.31 -21.52 -4.03
CA GLY A 120 4.18 -21.47 -2.86
C GLY A 120 3.95 -20.30 -1.90
N LEU A 121 2.89 -19.51 -2.06
CA LEU A 121 2.51 -18.48 -1.08
C LEU A 121 1.73 -19.12 0.06
N LEU A 122 2.32 -19.15 1.26
CA LEU A 122 1.67 -19.70 2.45
C LEU A 122 0.65 -18.72 3.00
N VAL A 123 -0.61 -18.90 2.63
CA VAL A 123 -1.75 -18.09 3.09
C VAL A 123 -1.96 -18.25 4.59
N GLU A 124 -2.14 -17.13 5.29
CA GLU A 124 -2.45 -17.07 6.72
C GLU A 124 -3.93 -16.79 6.97
N ARG A 125 -4.53 -15.90 6.16
CA ARG A 125 -5.93 -15.45 6.30
C ARG A 125 -6.49 -15.03 4.95
N SER A 126 -7.81 -15.14 4.80
CA SER A 126 -8.56 -14.55 3.70
C SER A 126 -9.90 -14.03 4.22
N HIS A 127 -10.32 -12.86 3.76
CA HIS A 127 -11.63 -12.31 4.09
C HIS A 127 -12.11 -11.31 3.04
N HIS A 128 -13.41 -11.06 3.07
CA HIS A 128 -13.97 -9.87 2.46
C HIS A 128 -13.56 -8.63 3.28
N GLU A 129 -13.28 -7.54 2.59
CA GLU A 129 -12.85 -6.27 3.16
C GLU A 129 -14.01 -5.28 3.34
N VAL A 130 -13.74 -4.09 3.90
CA VAL A 130 -14.79 -3.14 4.29
C VAL A 130 -15.70 -2.68 3.14
N GLY A 131 -15.17 -2.51 1.93
CA GLY A 131 -15.85 -1.90 0.78
C GLY A 131 -16.96 -2.76 0.16
N THR A 132 -18.01 -2.11 -0.36
CA THR A 132 -19.27 -2.74 -0.77
C THR A 132 -19.22 -3.73 -1.95
N ALA A 133 -18.21 -3.69 -2.81
CA ALA A 133 -18.29 -4.34 -4.13
C ALA A 133 -17.13 -5.31 -4.35
N GLY A 134 -17.09 -6.40 -3.60
CA GLY A 134 -16.06 -7.42 -3.71
C GLY A 134 -14.67 -6.94 -3.29
N GLN A 135 -14.56 -6.08 -2.26
CA GLN A 135 -13.26 -5.78 -1.68
C GLN A 135 -12.77 -7.01 -0.91
N MET A 136 -11.50 -7.34 -1.03
CA MET A 136 -10.92 -8.55 -0.44
C MET A 136 -9.50 -8.32 0.03
N GLU A 137 -9.08 -9.13 0.99
CA GLU A 137 -7.71 -9.23 1.44
C GLU A 137 -7.36 -10.70 1.67
N ILE A 138 -6.17 -11.09 1.22
CA ILE A 138 -5.59 -12.41 1.46
C ILE A 138 -4.16 -12.18 1.94
N ASN A 139 -3.90 -12.56 3.19
CA ASN A 139 -2.56 -12.43 3.77
C ASN A 139 -1.78 -13.72 3.57
N TYR A 140 -0.49 -13.58 3.31
CA TYR A 140 0.45 -14.68 3.25
C TYR A 140 1.68 -14.35 4.09
N ARG A 141 2.40 -15.40 4.47
CA ARG A 141 3.55 -15.30 5.36
C ARG A 141 4.61 -14.35 4.79
N PHE A 142 5.18 -13.52 5.67
CA PHE A 142 6.28 -12.62 5.37
C PHE A 142 7.51 -13.31 4.76
N ASN A 143 8.35 -12.53 4.08
CA ASN A 143 9.63 -13.00 3.55
C ASN A 143 10.71 -11.90 3.60
N THR A 144 11.94 -12.19 3.18
CA THR A 144 12.98 -11.14 3.05
C THR A 144 12.59 -10.13 1.98
N LEU A 145 13.08 -8.90 2.08
CA LEU A 145 12.69 -7.76 1.24
C LEU A 145 12.53 -8.11 -0.25
N LEU A 146 13.56 -8.67 -0.90
CA LEU A 146 13.50 -8.98 -2.33
C LEU A 146 12.44 -10.05 -2.64
N LYS A 147 12.38 -11.10 -1.81
CA LYS A 147 11.44 -12.20 -1.97
C LYS A 147 10.00 -11.76 -1.73
N ALA A 148 9.76 -10.94 -0.71
CA ALA A 148 8.44 -10.38 -0.43
C ALA A 148 7.95 -9.51 -1.60
N ALA A 149 8.86 -8.76 -2.25
CA ALA A 149 8.51 -7.99 -3.44
C ALA A 149 8.21 -8.89 -4.66
N ASP A 150 8.97 -9.97 -4.86
CA ASP A 150 8.66 -11.00 -5.85
C ASP A 150 7.29 -11.65 -5.59
N GLU A 151 6.97 -11.93 -4.32
CA GLU A 151 5.70 -12.53 -3.89
C GLU A 151 4.51 -11.57 -4.11
N VAL A 152 4.66 -10.26 -3.92
CA VAL A 152 3.60 -9.29 -4.25
C VAL A 152 3.26 -9.32 -5.74
N MET A 153 4.27 -9.41 -6.61
CA MET A 153 4.05 -9.48 -8.05
C MET A 153 3.33 -10.78 -8.45
N LEU A 154 3.75 -11.91 -7.85
CA LEU A 154 3.12 -13.20 -8.06
C LEU A 154 1.69 -13.23 -7.51
N PHE A 155 1.45 -12.66 -6.33
CA PHE A 155 0.14 -12.50 -5.71
C PHE A 155 -0.81 -11.75 -6.65
N LYS A 156 -0.42 -10.54 -7.11
CA LYS A 156 -1.23 -9.74 -8.04
C LYS A 156 -1.54 -10.49 -9.33
N TYR A 157 -0.59 -11.28 -9.83
CA TYR A 157 -0.79 -12.11 -11.02
C TYR A 157 -1.83 -13.21 -10.77
N VAL A 158 -1.70 -13.97 -9.69
CA VAL A 158 -2.66 -15.04 -9.33
C VAL A 158 -4.05 -14.46 -9.15
N ILE A 159 -4.21 -13.41 -8.33
CA ILE A 159 -5.51 -12.79 -8.06
C ILE A 159 -6.20 -12.32 -9.35
N ARG A 160 -5.48 -11.62 -10.23
CA ARG A 160 -6.05 -11.12 -11.49
C ARG A 160 -6.49 -12.26 -12.41
N ASN A 161 -5.67 -13.29 -12.57
CA ASN A 161 -5.98 -14.38 -13.49
C ASN A 161 -7.06 -15.31 -12.93
N THR A 162 -7.09 -15.58 -11.62
CA THR A 162 -8.18 -16.33 -10.99
C THR A 162 -9.50 -15.57 -11.08
N ALA A 163 -9.50 -14.25 -10.86
CA ALA A 163 -10.69 -13.43 -11.09
C ALA A 163 -11.15 -13.49 -12.55
N TRP A 164 -10.20 -13.40 -13.51
CA TRP A 164 -10.48 -13.46 -14.94
C TRP A 164 -11.08 -14.81 -15.37
N GLU A 165 -10.51 -15.92 -14.90
CA GLU A 165 -11.04 -17.28 -15.09
C GLU A 165 -12.46 -17.42 -14.53
N GLY A 166 -12.76 -16.73 -13.43
CA GLY A 166 -14.09 -16.64 -12.84
C GLY A 166 -15.07 -15.67 -13.55
N GLY A 167 -14.69 -15.10 -14.69
CA GLY A 167 -15.52 -14.14 -15.43
C GLY A 167 -15.64 -12.77 -14.76
N LYS A 168 -14.65 -12.38 -13.95
CA LYS A 168 -14.57 -11.11 -13.20
C LYS A 168 -13.32 -10.33 -13.61
N THR A 169 -13.17 -9.13 -13.07
CA THR A 169 -11.96 -8.31 -13.24
C THR A 169 -11.48 -7.78 -11.89
N ALA A 170 -10.26 -8.15 -11.50
CA ALA A 170 -9.66 -7.66 -10.26
C ALA A 170 -8.83 -6.39 -10.48
N THR A 171 -8.93 -5.43 -9.56
CA THR A 171 -8.10 -4.23 -9.54
C THR A 171 -7.44 -4.03 -8.18
N PHE A 172 -6.22 -3.50 -8.24
CA PHE A 172 -5.36 -3.14 -7.10
C PHE A 172 -5.22 -1.62 -6.97
N MET A 173 -6.08 -0.86 -7.65
CA MET A 173 -6.02 0.60 -7.63
C MET A 173 -6.40 1.12 -6.23
N PRO A 174 -5.74 2.19 -5.74
CA PRO A 174 -5.95 2.65 -4.36
C PRO A 174 -7.37 3.08 -4.04
N LYS A 175 -8.08 3.69 -5.01
CA LYS A 175 -9.44 4.20 -4.80
C LYS A 175 -10.31 4.00 -6.04
N PRO A 176 -10.91 2.80 -6.23
CA PRO A 176 -11.84 2.54 -7.33
C PRO A 176 -13.24 3.12 -7.08
N LEU A 177 -13.64 3.28 -5.81
CA LEU A 177 -14.98 3.71 -5.41
C LEU A 177 -14.90 5.00 -4.58
N PHE A 178 -15.65 6.02 -5.02
CA PHE A 178 -15.89 7.22 -4.21
C PHE A 178 -16.88 6.90 -3.09
N GLY A 179 -16.64 7.44 -1.89
CA GLY A 179 -17.53 7.25 -0.74
C GLY A 179 -17.39 5.92 0.01
N ASP A 180 -16.50 5.02 -0.42
CA ASP A 180 -16.24 3.73 0.24
C ASP A 180 -14.74 3.53 0.54
N ASN A 181 -14.35 2.46 1.21
CA ASN A 181 -12.94 2.17 1.52
C ASN A 181 -12.09 2.02 0.24
N GLY A 182 -10.82 2.42 0.34
CA GLY A 182 -9.82 2.20 -0.71
C GLY A 182 -9.03 0.91 -0.46
N SER A 183 -8.16 0.54 -1.40
CA SER A 183 -7.23 -0.59 -1.26
C SER A 183 -5.85 -0.12 -0.79
N GLY A 184 -5.45 -0.56 0.40
CA GLY A 184 -4.12 -0.39 0.97
C GLY A 184 -3.15 -1.53 0.67
N MET A 185 -1.87 -1.29 0.95
CA MET A 185 -0.85 -2.32 1.08
C MET A 185 -0.17 -2.11 2.43
N HIS A 186 -0.78 -2.59 3.53
CA HIS A 186 -0.15 -2.42 4.85
C HIS A 186 1.13 -3.26 4.89
N VAL A 187 2.27 -2.64 5.21
CA VAL A 187 3.56 -3.32 5.16
C VAL A 187 4.12 -3.50 6.55
N HIS A 188 4.05 -4.74 7.03
CA HIS A 188 4.71 -5.14 8.26
C HIS A 188 6.22 -5.28 8.06
N GLN A 189 7.00 -4.73 9.00
CA GLN A 189 8.46 -4.71 8.90
C GLN A 189 9.13 -5.12 10.22
N SER A 190 10.22 -5.90 10.13
CA SER A 190 11.10 -6.18 11.27
C SER A 190 12.54 -6.45 10.83
N LEU A 191 13.50 -6.03 11.65
CA LEU A 191 14.92 -6.32 11.44
C LEU A 191 15.42 -7.44 12.37
N TRP A 192 16.32 -8.25 11.84
CA TRP A 192 16.88 -9.42 12.52
C TRP A 192 18.39 -9.50 12.29
N THR A 193 19.11 -10.04 13.27
CA THR A 193 20.53 -10.35 13.16
C THR A 193 20.78 -11.75 13.70
N LYS A 194 21.48 -12.59 12.93
CA LYS A 194 21.88 -13.95 13.29
C LYS A 194 20.70 -14.78 13.84
N GLY A 195 19.52 -14.62 13.24
CA GLY A 195 18.29 -15.32 13.63
C GLY A 195 17.60 -14.80 14.90
N SER A 196 18.02 -13.65 15.43
CA SER A 196 17.42 -13.00 16.61
C SER A 196 16.68 -11.70 16.22
N PRO A 197 15.46 -11.45 16.75
CA PRO A 197 14.68 -10.26 16.43
C PRO A 197 15.26 -9.01 17.12
N LEU A 198 15.27 -7.88 16.43
CA LEU A 198 15.83 -6.62 16.95
C LEU A 198 14.78 -5.61 17.42
N PHE A 199 13.49 -5.84 17.12
CA PHE A 199 12.45 -4.84 17.32
C PHE A 199 11.77 -4.89 18.69
N TYR A 200 12.05 -5.89 19.52
CA TYR A 200 11.39 -6.08 20.81
C TYR A 200 12.21 -5.56 21.99
N ASP A 201 11.56 -4.81 22.86
CA ASP A 201 12.01 -4.52 24.22
C ASP A 201 10.77 -4.43 25.11
N GLU A 202 10.74 -5.16 26.22
CA GLU A 202 9.61 -5.18 27.15
C GLU A 202 9.33 -3.82 27.81
N ARG A 203 10.34 -2.94 27.88
CA ARG A 203 10.24 -1.64 28.56
C ARG A 203 9.80 -0.51 27.65
N GLY A 204 9.92 -0.70 26.33
CA GLY A 204 9.57 0.32 25.36
C GLY A 204 8.07 0.40 25.11
N TYR A 205 7.62 1.57 24.65
CA TYR A 205 6.23 1.78 24.26
C TYR A 205 5.79 0.75 23.21
N GLY A 206 4.63 0.11 23.42
CA GLY A 206 4.14 -0.96 22.56
C GLY A 206 5.05 -2.19 22.47
N GLY A 207 6.03 -2.34 23.37
CA GLY A 207 7.03 -3.41 23.36
C GLY A 207 8.12 -3.23 22.30
N LEU A 208 8.43 -1.99 21.91
CA LEU A 208 9.44 -1.66 20.89
C LEU A 208 10.81 -1.38 21.51
N SER A 209 11.88 -1.89 20.89
CA SER A 209 13.25 -1.47 21.20
C SER A 209 13.53 -0.03 20.74
N ASP A 210 14.60 0.58 21.26
CA ASP A 210 15.11 1.87 20.76
C ASP A 210 15.41 1.81 19.25
N LEU A 211 15.95 0.68 18.78
CA LEU A 211 16.24 0.46 17.35
C LEU A 211 14.95 0.53 16.52
N ALA A 212 13.88 -0.12 16.96
CA ALA A 212 12.59 -0.04 16.27
C ALA A 212 11.98 1.37 16.36
N ARG A 213 12.13 2.05 17.49
CA ARG A 213 11.67 3.44 17.67
C ARG A 213 12.38 4.39 16.70
N TRP A 214 13.70 4.27 16.55
CA TRP A 214 14.45 5.08 15.58
C TRP A 214 14.12 4.72 14.14
N TYR A 215 13.88 3.44 13.84
CA TYR A 215 13.39 3.02 12.52
C TYR A 215 12.04 3.67 12.17
N ILE A 216 11.11 3.74 13.13
CA ILE A 216 9.85 4.48 13.01
C ILE A 216 10.13 5.97 12.78
N GLY A 217 11.03 6.57 13.55
CA GLY A 217 11.41 7.98 13.39
C GLY A 217 11.92 8.31 11.99
N GLY A 218 12.74 7.43 11.42
CA GLY A 218 13.20 7.54 10.03
C GLY A 218 12.05 7.48 9.01
N ILE A 219 11.15 6.50 9.13
CA ILE A 219 9.98 6.40 8.24
C ILE A 219 9.10 7.65 8.34
N LEU A 220 8.80 8.14 9.54
CA LEU A 220 7.93 9.31 9.72
C LEU A 220 8.59 10.59 9.20
N LYS A 221 9.88 10.80 9.48
CA LYS A 221 10.64 11.95 8.98
C LYS A 221 10.64 12.00 7.46
N HIS A 222 10.88 10.87 6.82
CA HIS A 222 10.99 10.76 5.36
C HIS A 222 9.66 10.44 4.67
N ALA A 223 8.54 10.37 5.41
CA ALA A 223 7.25 10.03 4.81
C ALA A 223 6.89 10.94 3.61
N PRO A 224 7.09 12.28 3.64
CA PRO A 224 6.78 13.13 2.50
C PRO A 224 7.46 12.72 1.18
N SER A 225 8.74 12.34 1.21
CA SER A 225 9.51 11.88 0.05
C SER A 225 9.30 10.39 -0.24
N LEU A 226 9.17 9.56 0.80
CA LEU A 226 8.95 8.12 0.72
C LEU A 226 7.67 7.75 -0.03
N LEU A 227 6.60 8.55 0.14
CA LEU A 227 5.32 8.34 -0.53
C LEU A 227 5.42 8.41 -2.05
N ALA A 228 6.45 9.05 -2.61
CA ALA A 228 6.72 9.02 -4.05
C ALA A 228 6.99 7.59 -4.58
N PHE A 229 7.39 6.65 -3.72
CA PHE A 229 7.57 5.23 -4.07
C PHE A 229 6.48 4.32 -3.51
N THR A 230 5.93 4.64 -2.33
CA THR A 230 4.92 3.78 -1.67
C THR A 230 3.48 4.10 -2.08
N ASN A 231 3.23 5.32 -2.57
CA ASN A 231 1.93 5.83 -3.01
C ASN A 231 2.09 6.60 -4.34
N PRO A 232 2.54 5.93 -5.41
CA PRO A 232 3.17 6.64 -6.52
C PRO A 232 2.22 7.01 -7.66
N THR A 233 0.91 7.02 -7.45
CA THR A 233 -0.06 7.35 -8.51
C THR A 233 -0.96 8.50 -8.09
N VAL A 234 -1.55 9.20 -9.05
CA VAL A 234 -2.56 10.23 -8.74
C VAL A 234 -3.73 9.63 -7.94
N ASN A 235 -4.12 8.38 -8.24
CA ASN A 235 -5.22 7.70 -7.54
C ASN A 235 -4.90 7.35 -6.09
N SER A 236 -3.63 7.21 -5.71
CA SER A 236 -3.19 7.04 -4.31
C SER A 236 -3.72 8.15 -3.40
N TYR A 237 -3.76 9.38 -3.90
CA TYR A 237 -4.17 10.57 -3.14
C TYR A 237 -5.69 10.78 -3.11
N HIS A 238 -6.46 9.94 -3.81
CA HIS A 238 -7.90 9.79 -3.56
C HIS A 238 -8.18 8.79 -2.41
N ARG A 239 -7.21 7.91 -2.10
CA ARG A 239 -7.26 7.05 -0.91
C ARG A 239 -6.79 7.80 0.34
N LEU A 240 -5.64 8.47 0.27
CA LEU A 240 -5.02 9.22 1.38
C LEU A 240 -5.76 10.53 1.68
N VAL A 241 -7.03 10.42 2.04
CA VAL A 241 -7.88 11.53 2.49
C VAL A 241 -8.52 11.16 3.83
N PRO A 242 -8.84 12.14 4.70
CA PRO A 242 -9.52 11.87 5.97
C PRO A 242 -10.84 11.08 5.78
N GLY A 243 -11.17 10.18 6.72
CA GLY A 243 -12.51 9.57 6.85
C GLY A 243 -12.73 8.14 6.31
N TYR A 244 -11.69 7.45 5.81
CA TYR A 244 -11.82 6.10 5.21
C TYR A 244 -10.79 5.08 5.73
N GLU A 245 -10.42 5.14 7.02
CA GLU A 245 -9.30 4.37 7.59
C GLU A 245 -7.94 4.63 6.90
N ALA A 246 -7.84 5.67 6.07
CA ALA A 246 -6.64 6.03 5.35
C ALA A 246 -5.71 6.85 6.26
N PRO A 247 -4.45 6.42 6.43
CA PRO A 247 -3.55 7.04 7.37
C PRO A 247 -2.90 8.30 6.77
N VAL A 248 -3.41 9.46 7.17
CA VAL A 248 -2.87 10.77 6.76
C VAL A 248 -2.01 11.41 7.84
N ASN A 249 -2.20 11.01 9.10
CA ASN A 249 -1.52 11.55 10.27
C ASN A 249 -0.16 10.86 10.50
N LEU A 250 0.95 11.60 10.40
CA LEU A 250 2.34 11.13 10.61
C LEU A 250 2.67 10.87 12.08
N VAL A 251 1.89 9.99 12.70
CA VAL A 251 2.08 9.49 14.05
C VAL A 251 2.22 7.99 14.04
N TYR A 252 2.76 7.47 15.15
CA TYR A 252 2.74 6.05 15.43
C TYR A 252 1.90 5.78 16.67
N SER A 253 1.23 4.64 16.71
CA SER A 253 0.42 4.24 17.85
C SER A 253 0.21 2.73 17.89
N GLN A 254 0.05 2.20 19.10
CA GLN A 254 -0.39 0.83 19.29
C GLN A 254 -1.88 0.74 18.99
N ARG A 255 -2.27 -0.26 18.18
CA ARG A 255 -3.69 -0.59 17.88
C ARG A 255 -4.47 0.42 17.02
N ASN A 256 -4.04 1.69 16.94
CA ASN A 256 -4.74 2.72 16.20
C ASN A 256 -4.63 2.54 14.67
N ARG A 257 -5.77 2.42 13.99
CA ARG A 257 -5.84 2.23 12.53
C ARG A 257 -5.76 3.54 11.74
N SER A 258 -5.91 4.69 12.41
CA SER A 258 -5.84 6.02 11.80
C SER A 258 -4.40 6.59 11.70
N ALA A 259 -3.44 5.94 12.35
CA ALA A 259 -2.02 6.30 12.34
C ALA A 259 -1.29 5.75 11.10
N CYS A 260 -0.33 6.52 10.57
CA CYS A 260 0.58 6.05 9.51
C CYS A 260 1.39 4.82 9.91
N LEU A 261 1.86 4.74 11.16
CA LEU A 261 2.54 3.58 11.69
C LEU A 261 1.77 2.93 12.84
N ARG A 262 1.30 1.71 12.63
CA ARG A 262 0.65 0.91 13.66
C ARG A 262 1.64 -0.06 14.29
N ILE A 263 1.54 -0.26 15.61
CA ILE A 263 2.20 -1.38 16.30
C ILE A 263 1.16 -2.46 16.57
N PRO A 264 1.21 -3.62 15.87
CA PRO A 264 0.31 -4.73 16.14
C PRO A 264 0.45 -5.26 17.56
N VAL A 265 -0.68 -5.66 18.16
CA VAL A 265 -0.71 -6.30 19.47
C VAL A 265 -0.35 -7.77 19.31
N THR A 266 0.88 -8.13 19.69
CA THR A 266 1.45 -9.48 19.48
C THR A 266 1.83 -10.20 20.77
N GLY A 267 1.41 -9.65 21.92
CA GLY A 267 1.83 -10.13 23.24
C GLY A 267 3.33 -9.94 23.48
N SER A 268 3.91 -10.82 24.30
CA SER A 268 5.29 -10.78 24.77
C SER A 268 6.29 -11.57 23.91
N ASN A 269 5.86 -12.17 22.80
CA ASN A 269 6.76 -12.94 21.93
C ASN A 269 7.67 -11.98 21.13
N PRO A 270 8.99 -11.95 21.38
CA PRO A 270 9.90 -11.03 20.69
C PRO A 270 9.92 -11.24 19.17
N LYS A 271 9.74 -12.50 18.71
CA LYS A 271 9.76 -12.86 17.29
C LYS A 271 8.56 -12.35 16.51
N ALA A 272 7.46 -12.01 17.19
CA ALA A 272 6.27 -11.48 16.55
C ALA A 272 6.26 -9.94 16.49
N LYS A 273 7.16 -9.27 17.23
CA LYS A 273 7.21 -7.81 17.31
C LYS A 273 7.67 -7.23 15.98
N ARG A 274 6.87 -6.29 15.48
CA ARG A 274 7.04 -5.63 14.18
C ARG A 274 6.32 -4.29 14.20
N ILE A 275 6.62 -3.47 13.22
CA ILE A 275 5.85 -2.26 12.91
C ILE A 275 4.99 -2.54 11.68
N GLU A 276 4.05 -1.66 11.39
CA GLU A 276 3.20 -1.73 10.22
C GLU A 276 3.01 -0.34 9.62
N PHE A 277 3.56 -0.12 8.44
CA PHE A 277 3.36 1.11 7.69
C PHE A 277 2.11 0.99 6.84
N ARG A 278 1.09 1.80 7.11
CA ARG A 278 -0.26 1.66 6.54
C ARG A 278 -0.51 2.56 5.33
N CYS A 279 0.34 3.55 5.11
CA CYS A 279 0.24 4.45 3.96
C CYS A 279 0.37 3.74 2.62
N PRO A 280 1.34 2.82 2.40
CA PRO A 280 1.59 2.25 1.08
C PRO A 280 0.33 1.65 0.47
N ASP A 281 0.27 1.67 -0.86
CA ASP A 281 -0.82 1.08 -1.60
C ASP A 281 -0.31 0.13 -2.72
N PRO A 282 -1.17 -0.76 -3.22
CA PRO A 282 -0.76 -1.79 -4.18
C PRO A 282 -0.49 -1.24 -5.59
N SER A 283 -0.64 0.07 -5.83
CA SER A 283 -0.22 0.69 -7.10
C SER A 283 1.30 0.86 -7.20
N SER A 284 1.99 0.74 -6.07
CA SER A 284 3.45 0.82 -6.00
C SER A 284 4.19 -0.30 -6.71
N ASN A 285 5.44 -0.01 -7.09
CA ASN A 285 6.41 -1.03 -7.42
C ASN A 285 6.97 -1.58 -6.09
N PRO A 286 6.67 -2.83 -5.71
CA PRO A 286 6.99 -3.33 -4.38
C PRO A 286 8.49 -3.38 -4.11
N TYR A 287 9.32 -3.60 -5.14
CA TYR A 287 10.78 -3.61 -4.98
C TYR A 287 11.30 -2.23 -4.57
N LEU A 288 10.86 -1.17 -5.26
CA LEU A 288 11.25 0.20 -4.94
C LEU A 288 10.63 0.67 -3.63
N ALA A 289 9.36 0.36 -3.39
CA ALA A 289 8.67 0.74 -2.16
C ALA A 289 9.34 0.13 -0.93
N PHE A 290 9.63 -1.18 -0.93
CA PHE A 290 10.24 -1.84 0.23
C PHE A 290 11.68 -1.41 0.44
N ALA A 291 12.45 -1.23 -0.64
CA ALA A 291 13.79 -0.66 -0.56
C ALA A 291 13.75 0.75 0.05
N ALA A 292 12.87 1.64 -0.42
CA ALA A 292 12.74 3.00 0.11
C ALA A 292 12.33 3.01 1.59
N MET A 293 11.40 2.14 2.01
CA MET A 293 11.02 1.97 3.42
C MET A 293 12.20 1.53 4.28
N LEU A 294 12.99 0.55 3.81
CA LEU A 294 14.18 0.08 4.50
C LEU A 294 15.22 1.20 4.64
N MET A 295 15.51 1.94 3.57
CA MET A 295 16.46 3.04 3.59
C MET A 295 16.02 4.15 4.55
N ALA A 296 14.75 4.53 4.56
CA ALA A 296 14.21 5.51 5.50
C ALA A 296 14.38 5.06 6.95
N GLY A 297 14.04 3.80 7.25
CA GLY A 297 14.20 3.26 8.60
C GLY A 297 15.67 3.12 9.03
N LEU A 298 16.58 2.82 8.11
CA LEU A 298 18.01 2.76 8.40
C LEU A 298 18.61 4.15 8.67
N ASP A 299 18.19 5.18 7.93
CA ASP A 299 18.57 6.56 8.26
C ASP A 299 18.10 6.95 9.67
N GLY A 300 16.86 6.58 9.99
CA GLY A 300 16.28 6.65 11.34
C GLY A 300 17.22 6.12 12.41
N ILE A 301 17.65 4.87 12.26
CA ILE A 301 18.56 4.19 13.20
C ILE A 301 19.93 4.88 13.27
N LYS A 302 20.54 5.19 12.11
CA LYS A 302 21.88 5.80 12.05
C LYS A 302 21.92 7.16 12.76
N ASN A 303 20.88 7.97 12.55
CA ASN A 303 20.78 9.33 13.07
C ASN A 303 20.02 9.40 14.40
N LYS A 304 19.56 8.26 14.93
CA LYS A 304 18.74 8.15 16.15
C LYS A 304 17.55 9.12 16.13
N ILE A 305 16.86 9.14 14.99
CA ILE A 305 15.74 10.05 14.77
C ILE A 305 14.61 9.63 15.70
N GLU A 306 14.23 10.50 16.62
CA GLU A 306 13.12 10.24 17.53
C GLU A 306 11.79 10.61 16.83
N PRO A 307 10.82 9.69 16.76
CA PRO A 307 9.48 10.02 16.29
C PRO A 307 8.79 10.96 17.30
N HIS A 308 7.83 11.75 16.82
CA HIS A 308 6.91 12.45 17.71
C HIS A 308 6.24 11.48 18.68
N ALA A 309 5.88 11.95 19.87
CA ALA A 309 5.24 11.11 20.89
C ALA A 309 4.02 10.36 20.32
N PRO A 310 3.81 9.10 20.71
CA PRO A 310 2.72 8.30 20.17
C PRO A 310 1.36 8.88 20.59
N VAL A 311 0.36 8.75 19.72
CA VAL A 311 -0.99 9.28 19.95
C VAL A 311 -2.01 8.14 20.01
N ASP A 312 -2.38 7.76 21.24
CA ASP A 312 -3.34 6.69 21.54
C ASP A 312 -4.78 7.20 21.69
N LYS A 313 -5.19 8.07 20.76
CA LYS A 313 -6.55 8.60 20.62
C LYS A 313 -7.07 8.30 19.23
N ASP A 314 -8.39 8.28 19.04
CA ASP A 314 -8.94 8.29 17.69
C ASP A 314 -8.56 9.61 17.01
N LEU A 315 -7.73 9.55 15.96
CA LEU A 315 -7.22 10.74 15.30
C LEU A 315 -8.30 11.46 14.49
N TYR A 316 -9.43 10.80 14.20
CA TYR A 316 -10.55 11.42 13.51
C TYR A 316 -11.42 12.27 14.43
N GLU A 317 -11.36 12.04 15.74
CA GLU A 317 -12.15 12.75 16.76
C GLU A 317 -11.31 13.74 17.58
N LEU A 318 -10.06 13.99 17.16
CA LEU A 318 -9.23 14.98 17.82
C LEU A 318 -9.84 16.38 17.68
N PRO A 319 -9.79 17.20 18.75
CA PRO A 319 -10.11 18.61 18.66
C PRO A 319 -9.26 19.28 17.56
N PRO A 320 -9.81 20.23 16.78
CA PRO A 320 -9.08 20.88 15.69
C PRO A 320 -7.72 21.46 16.09
N GLU A 321 -7.60 21.96 17.32
CA GLU A 321 -6.36 22.48 17.89
C GLU A 321 -5.30 21.38 18.13
N GLU A 322 -5.70 20.20 18.61
CA GLU A 322 -4.76 19.07 18.78
C GLU A 322 -4.39 18.44 17.43
N ALA A 323 -5.34 18.43 16.48
CA ALA A 323 -5.11 17.90 15.13
C ALA A 323 -4.13 18.76 14.32
N ALA A 324 -4.13 20.08 14.52
CA ALA A 324 -3.25 21.02 13.82
C ALA A 324 -1.75 20.80 14.13
N ASP A 325 -1.44 20.28 15.32
CA ASP A 325 -0.07 19.98 15.74
C ASP A 325 0.45 18.64 15.19
N ILE A 326 -0.40 17.85 14.53
CA ILE A 326 -0.03 16.55 13.96
C ILE A 326 0.40 16.72 12.50
N PRO A 327 1.68 16.47 12.17
CA PRO A 327 2.12 16.54 10.78
C PRO A 327 1.32 15.57 9.90
N GLN A 328 0.93 16.05 8.72
CA GLN A 328 0.20 15.25 7.74
C GLN A 328 1.13 14.82 6.61
N VAL A 329 0.80 13.71 5.97
CA VAL A 329 1.36 13.37 4.66
C VAL A 329 0.97 14.41 3.61
N PRO A 330 1.79 14.64 2.57
CA PRO A 330 1.37 15.44 1.43
C PRO A 330 0.10 14.88 0.78
N SER A 331 -0.69 15.78 0.21
CA SER A 331 -2.05 15.50 -0.25
C SER A 331 -2.14 15.18 -1.74
N SER A 332 -1.02 15.25 -2.46
CA SER A 332 -1.00 15.05 -3.91
C SER A 332 0.33 14.45 -4.40
N LEU A 333 0.28 13.79 -5.56
CA LEU A 333 1.47 13.24 -6.21
C LEU A 333 2.51 14.33 -6.55
N PRO A 334 2.15 15.53 -7.05
CA PRO A 334 3.11 16.61 -7.23
C PRO A 334 3.88 16.99 -5.95
N GLU A 335 3.17 17.16 -4.82
CA GLU A 335 3.80 17.56 -3.54
C GLU A 335 4.81 16.52 -3.05
N VAL A 336 4.51 15.21 -3.17
CA VAL A 336 5.48 14.17 -2.77
C VAL A 336 6.69 14.11 -3.70
N LEU A 337 6.54 14.46 -4.98
CA LEU A 337 7.67 14.51 -5.91
C LEU A 337 8.57 15.71 -5.64
N GLU A 338 8.00 16.85 -5.24
CA GLU A 338 8.76 18.00 -4.74
C GLU A 338 9.51 17.63 -3.45
N ALA A 339 8.84 16.94 -2.52
CA ALA A 339 9.48 16.43 -1.31
C ALA A 339 10.60 15.44 -1.61
N LEU A 340 10.42 14.51 -2.57
CA LEU A 340 11.46 13.60 -3.02
C LEU A 340 12.65 14.34 -3.64
N GLU A 341 12.40 15.36 -4.46
CA GLU A 341 13.48 16.16 -5.06
C GLU A 341 14.29 16.91 -3.99
N ALA A 342 13.63 17.37 -2.92
CA ALA A 342 14.25 18.06 -1.79
C ALA A 342 14.93 17.13 -0.75
N ASP A 343 14.44 15.90 -0.59
CA ASP A 343 14.89 14.94 0.41
C ASP A 343 14.98 13.52 -0.18
N HIS A 344 16.13 13.17 -0.74
CA HIS A 344 16.42 11.84 -1.26
C HIS A 344 17.80 11.30 -0.91
N ASP A 345 18.60 12.03 -0.13
CA ASP A 345 19.97 11.62 0.22
C ASP A 345 19.99 10.27 0.96
N TYR A 346 18.99 10.04 1.82
CA TYR A 346 18.84 8.77 2.55
C TYR A 346 18.66 7.56 1.61
N LEU A 347 18.14 7.76 0.40
CA LEU A 347 17.98 6.71 -0.61
C LEU A 347 19.29 6.43 -1.36
N LEU A 348 20.15 7.44 -1.49
CA LEU A 348 21.43 7.34 -2.23
C LEU A 348 22.52 6.61 -1.44
N GLU A 349 22.35 6.51 -0.12
CA GLU A 349 23.26 5.79 0.77
C GLU A 349 23.55 4.37 0.28
N GLY A 350 24.84 3.99 0.24
CA GLY A 350 25.27 2.67 -0.25
C GLY A 350 25.05 2.43 -1.76
N GLY A 351 24.63 3.46 -2.52
CA GLY A 351 24.30 3.32 -3.94
C GLY A 351 23.08 2.45 -4.21
N VAL A 352 22.18 2.32 -3.22
CA VAL A 352 20.95 1.51 -3.32
C VAL A 352 20.04 2.10 -4.37
N PHE A 353 19.63 3.36 -4.20
CA PHE A 353 19.07 4.17 -5.28
C PHE A 353 20.19 4.99 -5.92
N THR A 354 20.03 5.27 -7.21
CA THR A 354 20.92 6.18 -7.92
C THR A 354 20.18 7.47 -8.22
N LYS A 355 20.93 8.58 -8.32
CA LYS A 355 20.37 9.86 -8.72
C LYS A 355 19.63 9.77 -10.06
N ASP A 356 20.21 9.05 -11.01
CA ASP A 356 19.63 8.76 -12.33
C ASP A 356 18.27 8.04 -12.24
N LEU A 357 18.13 7.05 -11.36
CA LEU A 357 16.84 6.38 -11.11
C LEU A 357 15.80 7.36 -10.54
N ILE A 358 16.18 8.16 -9.53
CA ILE A 358 15.28 9.12 -8.87
C ILE A 358 14.83 10.21 -9.86
N GLU A 359 15.75 10.80 -10.62
CA GLU A 359 15.44 11.81 -11.64
C GLU A 359 14.53 11.22 -12.73
N THR A 360 14.82 10.00 -13.20
CA THR A 360 13.97 9.29 -14.16
C THR A 360 12.57 9.05 -13.62
N TRP A 361 12.45 8.65 -12.35
CA TRP A 361 11.18 8.41 -11.68
C TRP A 361 10.34 9.69 -11.59
N ILE A 362 10.93 10.78 -11.10
CA ILE A 362 10.26 12.08 -10.98
C ILE A 362 9.80 12.56 -12.36
N HIS A 363 10.68 12.50 -13.36
CA HIS A 363 10.35 12.91 -14.72
C HIS A 363 9.17 12.10 -15.27
N TYR A 364 9.24 10.77 -15.19
CA TYR A 364 8.17 9.88 -15.65
C TYR A 364 6.83 10.20 -14.98
N LYS A 365 6.81 10.35 -13.65
CA LYS A 365 5.57 10.64 -12.91
C LYS A 365 4.95 11.98 -13.28
N ARG A 366 5.77 13.01 -13.49
CA ARG A 366 5.31 14.33 -13.95
C ARG A 366 4.69 14.25 -15.34
N THR A 367 5.41 13.70 -16.31
CA THR A 367 5.00 13.77 -17.72
C THR A 367 3.98 12.71 -18.12
N ALA A 368 4.08 11.49 -17.59
CA ALA A 368 3.25 10.37 -18.00
C ALA A 368 1.96 10.22 -17.17
N GLU A 369 1.94 10.72 -15.93
CA GLU A 369 0.80 10.56 -15.02
C GLU A 369 0.17 11.90 -14.63
N ILE A 370 0.93 12.81 -14.01
CA ILE A 370 0.40 14.09 -13.51
C ILE A 370 -0.13 14.94 -14.67
N ASP A 371 0.70 15.19 -15.68
CA ASP A 371 0.30 15.99 -16.85
C ASP A 371 -0.84 15.34 -17.61
N TYR A 372 -0.83 14.00 -17.70
CA TYR A 372 -1.91 13.27 -18.33
C TYR A 372 -3.25 13.54 -17.63
N VAL A 373 -3.32 13.44 -16.30
CA VAL A 373 -4.57 13.68 -15.57
C VAL A 373 -4.93 15.17 -15.58
N ARG A 374 -3.98 16.06 -15.28
CA ARG A 374 -4.19 17.51 -15.14
C ARG A 374 -4.79 18.17 -16.38
N LEU A 375 -4.43 17.71 -17.57
CA LEU A 375 -4.87 18.30 -18.85
C LEU A 375 -6.29 17.88 -19.26
N ARG A 376 -6.97 17.03 -18.49
CA ARG A 376 -8.29 16.48 -18.83
C ARG A 376 -9.33 16.99 -17.83
N PRO A 377 -10.35 17.74 -18.30
CA PRO A 377 -11.44 18.19 -17.43
C PRO A 377 -12.11 17.02 -16.70
N HIS A 378 -12.28 17.16 -15.39
CA HIS A 378 -12.95 16.17 -14.56
C HIS A 378 -14.49 16.33 -14.64
N PRO A 379 -15.29 15.24 -14.63
CA PRO A 379 -16.76 15.35 -14.68
C PRO A 379 -17.36 16.30 -13.64
N ALA A 380 -16.83 16.31 -12.41
CA ALA A 380 -17.27 17.23 -11.35
C ALA A 380 -17.07 18.72 -11.68
N GLU A 381 -16.13 19.09 -12.58
CA GLU A 381 -15.95 20.48 -13.01
C GLU A 381 -17.18 21.00 -13.78
N PHE A 382 -17.92 20.11 -14.47
CA PHE A 382 -19.14 20.50 -15.18
C PHE A 382 -20.29 20.80 -14.20
N GLU A 383 -20.36 20.10 -13.06
CA GLU A 383 -21.33 20.44 -12.01
C GLU A 383 -21.01 21.78 -11.33
N LEU A 384 -19.73 22.15 -11.25
CA LEU A 384 -19.28 23.37 -10.57
C LEU A 384 -19.27 24.61 -11.47
N TYR A 385 -18.96 24.45 -12.76
CA TYR A 385 -18.53 25.56 -13.61
C TYR A 385 -19.29 25.69 -14.95
N TYR A 386 -20.19 24.77 -15.28
CA TYR A 386 -20.88 24.81 -16.59
C TYR A 386 -21.89 25.97 -16.70
N ASP A 387 -22.48 26.38 -15.57
CA ASP A 387 -23.53 27.40 -15.49
C ASP A 387 -23.04 28.79 -15.01
N MET A 388 -21.72 29.01 -14.97
CA MET A 388 -21.13 30.30 -14.57
C MET A 388 -21.51 31.48 -15.46
#